data_AF-A0A0Q6FVD6-F1
#
_entry.id   AF-A0A0Q6FVD6-F1
#
_cell.length_a   1.000
_cell.length_b   1.000
_cell.length_c   1.000
_cell.angle_alpha   90.00
_cell.angle_beta   90.00
_cell.angle_gamma   90.00
#
_symmetry.space_group_name_H-M   'P 1'
#
loop_
_entity.id
_entity.type
_entity.pdbx_description
1 polymer ?
#
loop_
_entity_poly.entity_id
_entity_poly.type
_entity_poly.pdbx_seq_one_letter_code
_entity_poly.pdbx_strand_id
1 'polypeptide(L)' 'MREREPLTPPDGPETAAERARRRRRLAEVFGEVLPEQTGDDRGGRGDDERADAADERLRRDVPPHHGPVG' A
#
# COMPACT_ATOMS: atom_id res chain seq x y z
N MET A 1 -17.83 -15.63 9.13
CA MET A 1 -16.79 -14.61 8.98
C MET A 1 -16.76 -13.82 10.28
N ARG A 2 -15.58 -13.61 10.91
CA ARG A 2 -15.51 -12.71 12.08
C ARG A 2 -15.31 -11.30 11.55
N GLU A 3 -16.37 -10.51 11.60
CA GLU A 3 -16.31 -9.06 11.40
C GLU A 3 -15.19 -8.52 12.32
N ARG A 4 -14.12 -7.97 11.73
CA ARG A 4 -13.09 -7.29 12.53
C ARG A 4 -13.68 -5.94 12.89
N GLU A 5 -14.03 -5.75 14.16
CA GLU A 5 -14.40 -4.42 14.64
C GLU A 5 -13.29 -3.41 14.27
N PRO A 6 -13.66 -2.19 13.85
CA PRO A 6 -12.67 -1.16 13.56
C PRO A 6 -11.88 -0.87 14.83
N LEU A 7 -10.55 -0.94 14.74
CA LEU A 7 -9.67 -0.53 15.83
C LEU A 7 -9.72 0.99 15.93
N THR A 8 -10.74 1.52 16.59
CA THR A 8 -10.76 2.91 17.02
C THR A 8 -9.55 3.10 17.93
N PRO A 9 -8.61 4.01 17.61
CA PRO A 9 -7.52 4.32 18.53
C PRO A 9 -8.16 4.80 19.84
N PRO A 10 -7.61 4.41 21.01
CA PRO A 10 -8.18 4.79 22.29
C PRO A 10 -8.33 6.31 22.37
N ASP A 11 -9.49 6.78 22.83
CA ASP A 11 -9.78 8.19 23.09
C ASP A 11 -8.94 8.67 24.30
N GLY A 12 -7.65 8.93 24.09
CA GLY A 12 -6.74 9.36 25.13
C GLY A 12 -5.31 9.62 24.63
N PRO A 13 -4.53 10.42 25.37
CA PRO A 13 -3.14 10.69 24.98
C PRO A 13 -2.30 9.42 25.07
N GLU A 14 -1.62 9.08 23.97
CA GLU A 14 -0.69 7.94 23.91
C GLU A 14 0.48 8.17 24.88
N THR A 15 0.81 7.16 25.69
CA THR A 15 1.99 7.22 26.55
C THR A 15 3.29 7.18 25.74
N ALA A 16 4.41 7.64 26.31
CA ALA A 16 5.71 7.59 25.64
C ALA A 16 6.13 6.15 25.27
N ALA A 17 5.78 5.16 26.11
CA ALA A 17 6.07 3.75 25.87
C ALA A 17 5.25 3.17 24.71
N GLU A 18 3.97 3.53 24.63
CA GLU A 18 3.11 3.14 23.51
C GLU A 18 3.59 3.73 22.20
N ARG A 19 3.97 5.02 22.20
CA ARG A 19 4.52 5.70 21.03
C ARG A 19 5.81 5.03 20.55
N ALA A 20 6.70 4.65 21.47
CA ALA A 20 7.93 3.93 21.14
C ALA A 20 7.65 2.55 20.52
N ARG A 21 6.69 1.79 21.09
CA ARG A 21 6.25 0.49 20.55
C ARG A 21 5.63 0.63 19.15
N ARG A 22 4.80 1.66 18.94
CA ARG A 22 4.20 1.95 17.64
C ARG A 22 5.27 2.30 16.61
N ARG A 23 6.22 3.17 16.97
CA ARG A 23 7.36 3.53 16.09
C ARG A 23 8.17 2.30 15.68
N ARG A 24 8.54 1.43 16.65
CA ARG A 24 9.29 0.21 16.36
C ARG A 24 8.55 -0.72 15.38
N ARG A 25 7.25 -0.94 15.56
CA ARG A 25 6.47 -1.79 14.63
C ARG A 25 6.37 -1.19 13.23
N LEU A 26 6.23 0.13 13.13
CA LEU A 26 6.24 0.81 11.83
C LEU A 26 7.62 0.68 11.17
N ALA A 27 8.70 0.84 11.94
CA ALA A 27 10.06 0.68 11.42
C ALA A 27 10.39 -0.74 10.96
N GLU A 28 9.85 -1.77 11.62
CA GLU A 28 10.00 -3.17 11.19
C GLU A 28 9.36 -3.44 9.82
N VAL A 29 8.30 -2.71 9.45
CA VAL A 29 7.58 -2.89 8.17
C VAL A 29 8.06 -1.91 7.10
N PHE A 30 8.26 -0.65 7.47
CA PHE A 30 8.49 0.46 6.55
C PHE A 30 9.91 1.03 6.61
N GLY A 31 10.72 0.61 7.59
CA GLY A 31 12.03 1.21 7.88
C GLY A 31 11.94 2.45 8.77
N GLU A 32 13.09 2.88 9.30
CA GLU A 32 13.20 4.08 10.15
C GLU A 32 13.27 5.39 9.33
N VAL A 33 13.67 5.32 8.06
CA VAL A 33 13.90 6.48 7.20
C VAL A 33 12.95 6.43 6.00
N LEU A 34 12.27 7.54 5.74
CA LEU A 34 11.46 7.69 4.51
C LEU A 34 12.42 7.86 3.33
N PRO A 35 12.25 7.13 2.22
CA PRO A 35 13.12 7.29 1.05
C PRO A 35 13.03 8.71 0.50
N GLU A 36 14.14 9.22 -0.04
CA GLU A 36 14.21 10.56 -0.65
C GLU A 36 13.36 10.68 -1.91
N GLN A 37 13.05 9.54 -2.54
CA GLN A 37 12.23 9.45 -3.75
C GLN A 37 10.97 8.62 -3.47
N THR A 38 9.83 9.10 -3.95
CA THR A 38 8.57 8.36 -3.93
C THR A 38 8.52 7.32 -5.06
N GLY A 39 7.48 6.49 -5.05
CA GLY A 39 7.26 5.51 -6.12
C GLY A 39 7.13 6.15 -7.50
N ASP A 40 6.47 7.31 -7.56
CA ASP A 40 6.16 8.04 -8.78
C ASP A 40 7.39 8.79 -9.33
N ASP A 41 8.38 9.10 -8.47
CA ASP A 41 9.63 9.76 -8.88
C ASP A 41 10.61 8.81 -9.60
N ARG A 42 10.37 7.50 -9.53
CA ARG A 42 11.24 6.46 -10.12
C ARG A 42 10.93 6.23 -11.60
N GLY A 43 10.91 7.29 -12.41
CA GLY A 43 10.65 7.22 -13.85
C GLY A 43 11.85 6.83 -14.71
N GLY A 44 12.43 5.64 -14.54
CA GLY A 44 13.62 5.22 -15.30
C GLY A 44 13.76 3.72 -15.58
N ARG A 45 14.22 3.38 -16.80
CA ARG A 45 14.64 2.10 -17.45
C ARG A 45 13.84 0.81 -17.21
N GLY A 46 13.09 0.68 -16.13
CA GLY A 46 12.18 -0.44 -15.85
C GLY A 46 10.70 -0.01 -15.83
N ASP A 47 10.40 1.18 -16.33
CA ASP A 47 9.03 1.68 -16.48
C ASP A 47 8.32 0.97 -17.64
N ASP A 48 9.02 0.70 -18.74
CA ASP A 48 8.47 -0.01 -19.90
C ASP A 48 8.04 -1.45 -19.53
N GLU A 49 8.91 -2.22 -18.85
CA GLU A 49 8.59 -3.57 -18.36
C GLU A 49 7.51 -3.57 -17.26
N ARG A 50 7.41 -2.50 -16.46
CA ARG A 50 6.32 -2.34 -15.47
C ARG A 50 5.01 -1.97 -16.11
N ALA A 51 5.03 -1.16 -17.18
CA ALA A 51 3.85 -0.77 -17.93
C ALA A 51 3.21 -2.00 -18.59
N ASP A 52 4.01 -2.82 -19.27
CA ASP A 52 3.53 -4.07 -19.87
C ASP A 52 2.94 -5.04 -18.83
N ALA A 53 3.61 -5.21 -17.69
CA ALA A 53 3.12 -6.06 -16.60
C ALA A 53 1.86 -5.50 -15.91
N ALA A 54 1.73 -4.18 -15.80
CA ALA A 54 0.55 -3.53 -15.26
C ALA A 54 -0.66 -3.69 -16.19
N ASP A 55 -0.43 -3.58 -17.49
CA ASP A 55 -1.44 -3.71 -18.54
C ASP A 55 -1.92 -5.17 -18.68
N GLU A 56 -1.00 -6.14 -18.60
CA GLU A 56 -1.33 -7.57 -18.53
C GLU A 56 -2.18 -7.90 -17.29
N ARG A 57 -1.81 -7.37 -16.12
CA ARG A 57 -2.61 -7.52 -14.89
C ARG A 57 -3.99 -6.93 -15.06
N LEU A 58 -4.10 -5.71 -15.60
CA LEU A 58 -5.37 -5.05 -15.80
C LEU A 58 -6.30 -5.89 -16.68
N ARG A 59 -5.81 -6.42 -17.81
CA ARG A 59 -6.58 -7.30 -18.71
C ARG A 59 -7.08 -8.57 -18.01
N ARG A 60 -6.28 -9.16 -17.13
CA ARG A 60 -6.66 -10.35 -16.35
C ARG A 60 -7.75 -10.06 -15.32
N ASP A 61 -7.72 -8.85 -14.75
CA ASP A 61 -8.64 -8.44 -13.68
C ASP A 61 -9.93 -7.79 -14.21
N VAL A 62 -10.11 -7.69 -15.54
CA VAL A 62 -11.36 -7.23 -16.17
C VAL A 62 -12.49 -8.22 -15.88
N PRO A 63 -13.57 -7.81 -15.17
CA PRO A 63 -14.73 -8.67 -14.95
C PRO A 63 -15.41 -9.05 -16.29
N PRO A 64 -16.00 -10.25 -16.40
CA PRO A 64 -16.52 -10.81 -17.66
C PRO A 64 -17.69 -10.03 -18.29
N HIS A 65 -18.24 -9.05 -17.59
CA HIS A 65 -19.31 -8.18 -18.08
C HIS A 65 -18.81 -6.90 -18.76
N HIS A 66 -17.50 -6.67 -18.81
CA HIS A 66 -16.88 -5.61 -19.61
C HIS A 66 -16.29 -6.17 -20.91
N GLY A 67 -17.12 -6.88 -21.69
CA GLY A 67 -16.88 -7.05 -23.11
C GLY A 67 -17.27 -5.78 -23.88
N PRO A 68 -16.71 -5.52 -25.08
CA PRO A 68 -17.25 -4.49 -25.94
C PRO A 68 -18.73 -4.80 -26.19
N VAL A 69 -19.60 -3.88 -25.80
CA VAL A 69 -20.95 -3.84 -26.32
C VAL A 69 -20.82 -3.54 -27.82
N GLY A 70 -20.81 -4.62 -28.62
CA GLY A 70 -21.10 -4.56 -30.05
C GLY A 70 -22.60 -4.45 -30.28
#